data_AF-A0A1H3RNQ1-F1
#
_entry.id   AF-A0A1H3RNQ1-F1
#
_cell.length_a   1.000
_cell.length_b   1.000
_cell.length_c   1.000
_cell.angle_alpha   90.00
_cell.angle_beta   90.00
_cell.angle_gamma   90.00
#
_symmetry.space_group_name_H-M   'P 1'
#
loop_
_entity.id
_entity.type
_entity.pdbx_description
1 polymer ?
#
loop_
_entity_poly.entity_id
_entity_poly.type
_entity_poly.pdbx_seq_one_letter_code
_entity_poly.pdbx_strand_id
1 'polypeptide(L)'
;MSHASGAKTKKMKYVPVPDIDYRMSISFEGGKINARGTHDGFPAYQIRYNGKVRYTHDPGNKEDIYSLIGSGEHSFNVNLN
;
A
#
# COMPACT_ATOMS: atom_id res chain seq x y z
N MET A 1 -7.52 22.13 49.29
CA MET A 1 -8.05 20.88 48.71
C MET A 1 -7.60 20.81 47.27
N SER A 2 -6.76 19.83 46.91
CA SER A 2 -6.14 19.69 45.58
C SER A 2 -6.91 18.62 44.79
N HIS A 3 -7.44 18.98 43.62
CA HIS A 3 -8.02 18.03 42.66
C HIS A 3 -6.92 17.53 41.72
N ALA A 4 -6.48 16.29 41.91
CA ALA A 4 -5.68 15.58 40.92
C ALA A 4 -6.62 14.93 39.88
N SER A 5 -6.56 15.45 38.65
CA SER A 5 -7.20 14.88 37.47
C SER A 5 -6.54 13.55 37.12
N GLY A 6 -7.25 12.44 37.33
CA GLY A 6 -6.81 11.10 36.93
C GLY A 6 -7.29 10.77 35.52
N ALA A 7 -6.64 11.31 34.49
CA ALA A 7 -6.88 10.88 33.12
C ALA A 7 -6.40 9.41 32.97
N LYS A 8 -7.35 8.47 32.92
CA LYS A 8 -7.06 7.06 32.64
C LYS A 8 -6.53 6.94 31.22
N THR A 9 -5.23 6.78 31.06
CA THR A 9 -4.62 6.37 29.79
C THR A 9 -5.15 4.97 29.46
N LYS A 10 -6.08 4.87 28.50
CA LYS A 10 -6.46 3.59 27.88
C LYS A 10 -5.18 2.98 27.31
N LYS A 11 -4.74 1.85 27.87
CA LYS A 11 -3.67 1.04 27.27
C LYS A 11 -4.16 0.63 25.88
N MET A 12 -3.55 1.19 24.83
CA MET A 12 -3.80 0.72 23.47
C MET A 12 -3.29 -0.72 23.39
N LYS A 13 -4.19 -1.67 23.09
CA LYS A 13 -3.78 -3.03 22.78
C LYS A 13 -2.99 -2.97 21.48
N TYR A 14 -1.78 -3.52 21.50
CA TYR A 14 -0.99 -3.73 20.28
C TYR A 14 -1.78 -4.67 19.35
N VAL A 15 -2.10 -4.19 18.16
CA VAL A 15 -2.66 -5.00 17.08
C VAL A 15 -1.47 -5.35 16.18
N PRO A 16 -1.13 -6.64 15.98
CA PRO A 16 -0.10 -7.00 15.02
C PRO A 16 -0.56 -6.52 13.64
N VAL A 17 0.19 -5.59 13.07
CA VAL A 17 -0.07 -5.05 11.73
C VAL A 17 0.64 -5.99 10.75
N PRO A 18 -0.06 -6.57 9.76
CA PRO A 18 0.57 -7.36 8.72
C PRO A 18 1.59 -6.51 7.94
N ASP A 19 2.59 -7.17 7.36
CA ASP A 19 3.51 -6.49 6.46
C ASP A 19 2.78 -6.06 5.17
N ILE A 20 3.36 -5.08 4.48
CA ILE A 20 2.90 -4.64 3.17
C ILE A 20 3.43 -5.59 2.10
N ASP A 21 2.54 -6.18 1.30
CA ASP A 21 2.89 -7.07 0.21
C ASP A 21 2.69 -6.43 -1.17
N TYR A 22 3.70 -6.62 -2.04
CA TYR A 22 3.60 -6.34 -3.46
C TYR A 22 4.45 -7.31 -4.28
N ARG A 23 4.03 -7.57 -5.52
CA ARG A 23 4.77 -8.34 -6.52
C ARG A 23 4.81 -7.57 -7.82
N MET A 24 5.98 -7.47 -8.42
CA MET A 24 6.14 -6.87 -9.74
C MET A 24 6.99 -7.78 -10.62
N SER A 25 6.55 -7.98 -11.86
CA SER A 25 7.30 -8.63 -12.93
C SER A 25 7.47 -7.64 -14.07
N ILE A 26 8.72 -7.46 -14.51
CA ILE A 26 9.08 -6.58 -15.62
C ILE A 26 9.52 -7.44 -16.80
N SER A 27 8.99 -7.16 -18.00
CA SER A 27 9.43 -7.79 -19.24
C SER A 27 9.97 -6.77 -20.24
N PHE A 28 10.97 -7.20 -21.00
CA PHE A 28 11.61 -6.45 -22.07
C PHE A 28 11.43 -7.24 -23.37
N GLU A 29 10.57 -6.77 -24.27
CA GLU A 29 10.27 -7.47 -25.52
C GLU A 29 10.03 -6.48 -26.65
N GLY A 30 10.75 -6.65 -27.77
CA GLY A 30 10.58 -5.81 -28.95
C GLY A 30 10.77 -4.30 -28.71
N GLY A 31 11.67 -3.91 -27.80
CA GLY A 31 11.91 -2.51 -27.42
C GLY A 31 10.85 -1.92 -26.47
N LYS A 32 9.89 -2.71 -26.01
CA LYS A 32 8.89 -2.31 -25.02
C LYS A 32 9.28 -2.82 -23.63
N ILE A 33 8.96 -2.03 -22.62
CA ILE A 33 9.12 -2.37 -21.22
C ILE A 33 7.72 -2.42 -20.61
N ASN A 34 7.30 -3.58 -20.12
CA ASN A 34 6.00 -3.73 -19.45
C ASN A 34 6.21 -4.18 -18.01
N ALA A 35 5.40 -3.67 -17.10
CA ALA A 35 5.36 -4.10 -15.72
C ALA A 35 3.95 -4.61 -15.39
N ARG A 36 3.87 -5.80 -14.83
CA ARG A 36 2.64 -6.38 -14.29
C ARG A 36 2.86 -6.86 -12.87
N GLY A 37 1.81 -6.88 -12.08
CA GLY A 37 1.98 -7.25 -10.68
C GLY A 37 0.74 -7.09 -9.84
N THR A 38 0.92 -7.28 -8.54
CA THR A 38 -0.10 -7.07 -7.53
C THR A 38 0.44 -6.29 -6.34
N HIS A 39 -0.44 -5.67 -5.57
CA HIS A 39 -0.14 -5.08 -4.26
C HIS A 39 -1.40 -5.11 -3.38
N ASP A 40 -1.21 -4.91 -2.08
CA ASP A 40 -2.31 -4.77 -1.13
C ASP A 40 -3.08 -3.46 -1.33
N GLY A 41 -4.29 -3.33 -0.78
CA GLY A 41 -5.07 -2.10 -0.94
C GLY A 41 -4.47 -0.90 -0.20
N PHE A 42 -3.77 -1.15 0.91
CA PHE A 42 -3.21 -0.10 1.75
C PHE A 42 -1.69 -0.25 1.88
N PRO A 43 -0.90 0.84 2.00
CA PRO A 43 -1.27 2.25 1.86
C PRO A 43 -1.32 2.66 0.36
N ALA A 44 -0.97 3.90 0.01
CA ALA A 44 -0.87 4.31 -1.38
C ALA A 44 0.36 3.72 -2.09
N TYR A 45 0.21 3.37 -3.37
CA TYR A 45 1.28 2.82 -4.21
C TYR A 45 1.50 3.70 -5.45
N GLN A 46 2.75 3.79 -5.90
CA GLN A 46 3.08 4.49 -7.13
C GLN A 46 4.25 3.84 -7.85
N ILE A 47 4.09 3.59 -9.15
CA ILE A 47 5.17 3.12 -10.03
C ILE A 47 5.61 4.29 -10.90
N ARG A 48 6.91 4.62 -10.82
CA ARG A 48 7.55 5.65 -11.64
C ARG A 48 8.64 5.03 -12.51
N TYR A 49 8.72 5.48 -13.75
CA TYR A 49 9.82 5.15 -14.65
C TYR A 49 10.29 6.41 -15.38
N ASN A 50 11.59 6.71 -15.31
CA ASN A 50 12.20 7.94 -15.84
C ASN A 50 11.48 9.21 -15.40
N GLY A 51 11.13 9.29 -14.11
CA GLY A 51 10.43 10.43 -13.51
C GLY A 51 8.94 10.55 -13.85
N LYS A 52 8.42 9.75 -14.78
CA LYS A 52 6.99 9.72 -15.15
C LYS A 52 6.24 8.71 -14.30
N VAL A 53 5.07 9.11 -13.79
CA VAL A 53 4.12 8.21 -13.12
C VAL A 53 3.49 7.30 -14.17
N ARG A 54 3.54 5.98 -13.92
CA ARG A 54 2.99 4.94 -14.80
C ARG A 54 1.79 4.24 -14.17
N TYR A 55 1.77 4.17 -12.85
CA TYR A 55 0.68 3.61 -12.08
C TYR A 55 0.59 4.35 -10.74
N THR A 56 -0.64 4.55 -10.26
CA THR A 56 -0.93 5.04 -8.92
C THR A 56 -2.11 4.25 -8.38
N HIS A 57 -2.01 3.87 -7.11
CA HIS A 57 -3.13 3.42 -6.30
C HIS A 57 -3.28 4.36 -5.11
N ASP A 58 -4.49 4.88 -4.92
CA ASP A 58 -4.86 5.72 -3.79
C ASP A 58 -5.97 5.02 -3.00
N PRO A 59 -5.71 4.55 -1.76
CA PRO A 59 -6.70 3.85 -0.95
C PRO A 59 -7.89 4.75 -0.55
N GLY A 60 -7.70 6.09 -0.56
CA GLY A 60 -8.69 7.05 -0.12
C GLY A 60 -9.29 6.68 1.25
N ASN A 61 -10.62 6.63 1.32
CA ASN A 61 -11.38 6.17 2.49
C ASN A 61 -11.97 4.76 2.32
N LYS A 62 -11.57 4.02 1.28
CA LYS A 62 -12.15 2.71 0.93
C LYS A 62 -11.35 1.54 1.47
N GLU A 63 -10.05 1.75 1.66
CA GLU A 63 -9.11 0.74 2.11
C GLU A 63 -8.37 1.28 3.34
N ASP A 64 -8.13 0.40 4.30
CA ASP A 64 -7.56 0.72 5.59
C ASP A 64 -6.53 -0.34 6.00
N ILE A 65 -6.11 -0.33 7.27
CA ILE A 65 -5.12 -1.28 7.78
C ILE A 65 -5.54 -2.75 7.64
N TYR A 66 -6.84 -3.04 7.49
CA TYR A 66 -7.33 -4.39 7.23
C TYR A 66 -7.17 -4.81 5.77
N SER A 67 -6.96 -3.86 4.85
CA SER A 67 -6.62 -4.14 3.44
C SER A 67 -5.19 -4.66 3.25
N LEU A 68 -4.42 -4.80 4.34
CA LEU A 68 -3.16 -5.57 4.40
C LEU A 68 -3.41 -7.07 4.64
N ILE A 69 -4.65 -7.47 4.97
CA ILE A 69 -5.02 -8.84 5.29
C ILE A 69 -5.68 -9.47 4.07
N GLY A 70 -4.98 -10.37 3.39
CA GLY A 70 -5.43 -10.96 2.13
C GLY A 70 -4.56 -10.43 0.99
N SER A 71 -3.44 -11.10 0.76
CA SER A 71 -2.37 -10.64 -0.12
C SER A 71 -2.85 -10.29 -1.54
N GLY A 72 -2.52 -9.10 -2.04
CA GLY A 72 -2.43 -8.80 -3.47
C GLY A 72 -3.74 -8.68 -4.25
N GLU A 73 -4.78 -8.06 -3.66
CA GLU A 73 -6.10 -7.87 -4.30
C GLU A 73 -6.06 -6.94 -5.53
N HIS A 74 -5.10 -6.01 -5.58
CA HIS A 74 -5.00 -5.04 -6.66
C HIS A 74 -3.94 -5.47 -7.65
N SER A 75 -4.32 -5.54 -8.93
CA SER A 75 -3.39 -5.85 -10.02
C SER A 75 -3.14 -4.64 -10.91
N PHE A 76 -1.92 -4.57 -11.43
CA PHE A 76 -1.55 -3.59 -12.44
C PHE A 76 -0.92 -4.27 -13.65
N ASN A 77 -1.07 -3.63 -14.80
CA ASN A 77 -0.38 -3.96 -16.03
C ASN A 77 -0.15 -2.66 -16.82
N VAL A 78 1.10 -2.20 -16.87
CA VAL A 78 1.45 -0.88 -17.39
C VAL A 78 2.64 -0.96 -18.34
N ASN A 79 2.62 -0.12 -19.37
CA ASN A 79 3.77 0.13 -20.22
C ASN A 79 4.67 1.21 -19.60
N LEU A 80 5.97 0.96 -19.49
CA LEU A 80 6.93 1.83 -18.81
C LEU A 80 7.67 2.79 -19.75
N ASN A 81 7.67 2.54 -21.06
CA ASN A 81 8.32 3.39 -22.07
C ASN A 81 7.64 4.74 -22.26
#